data_AF-A0A1E5TBU0-F1
#
_entry.id   AF-A0A1E5TBU0-F1
#
_cell.length_a   1.000
_cell.length_b   1.000
_cell.length_c   1.000
_cell.angle_alpha   90.00
_cell.angle_beta   90.00
_cell.angle_gamma   90.00
#
_symmetry.space_group_name_H-M   'P 1'
#
loop_
_entity.id
_entity.type
_entity.pdbx_description
1 polymer ?
#
loop_
_entity_poly.entity_id
_entity_poly.type
_entity_poly.pdbx_seq_one_letter_code
_entity_poly.pdbx_strand_id
1 'polypeptide(L)'
;MNKILSPLLFAIIILLQNCSTQETIEEAETIEKTIEKTQSFKTIANVTYKVVSFNPNTNICTQISDLPNNSYLELSFGQTNIISCDILIENKSNIIINGKNSYLKYEDSTREGLKIKVVNSQNIIIENFNIDNNNTKPHYTLDPTNTSVSGRIEVIESNSIEFNSVNMNKQQRFGAVHGTVAQILFKETTNSSITNCKMDYADGELIYLLASKNCLIDNNFLNEGASGIATAGFEESGVSKIGYDNKIINNTVVNSATAFITINDRNALVEGNYIYNDDSSKLHGPGIRFGHKKEYLHASNAICRNNIIKNLKYPSPQPKDPNSTSTDTLYYSPVGIKVDYTQSSESNQTYTDLIIEGNIITNSQGGIKVSNQSGQYMLIKDNKISSTKLFSIDLLSPADSIHQTKPQYALISNNTLASESGVIKIFNTNATLINNNILSNSTSIHNKAISIQNVYNTGDFPNEIKIKNNILELNKDNGIYYDGDSLKNALIMDNLINNGNIGVFLGGHENLIKGNIIKGCNSRSIYIRFRSVNTTISNNDIYNDFENSVYLHSTIGTSIINNKFNFTGKDAYAWAVWKNSPTTNISCTIENNILNNFHHESN
;
A
#
# COMPACT_ATOMS: atom_id res chain seq x y z
N MET A 1 47.26 22.39 59.18
CA MET A 1 46.02 22.23 58.39
C MET A 1 45.24 23.53 58.49
N ASN A 2 44.90 24.12 57.33
CA ASN A 2 44.00 25.26 57.08
C ASN A 2 44.27 26.59 57.80
N LYS A 3 44.16 27.77 57.18
CA LYS A 3 44.47 28.30 55.83
C LYS A 3 44.36 29.82 56.04
N ILE A 4 45.30 30.55 55.46
CA ILE A 4 45.41 32.01 55.42
C ILE A 4 44.33 32.58 54.48
N LEU A 5 43.68 33.68 54.88
CA LEU A 5 43.57 34.90 54.07
C LEU A 5 43.08 36.09 54.91
N SER A 6 43.80 37.19 54.76
CA SER A 6 43.68 38.49 55.43
C SER A 6 43.57 39.58 54.33
N PRO A 7 43.60 40.88 54.62
CA PRO A 7 42.45 41.79 54.59
C PRO A 7 42.62 42.86 53.49
N LEU A 8 41.55 43.33 52.87
CA LEU A 8 41.65 44.56 52.06
C LEU A 8 40.39 45.42 52.28
N LEU A 9 40.26 45.86 53.52
CA LEU A 9 39.60 47.12 53.84
C LEU A 9 40.58 48.26 53.49
N PHE A 10 40.04 49.43 53.15
CA PHE A 10 40.72 50.67 52.76
C PHE A 10 41.00 50.82 51.26
N ALA A 11 39.99 51.26 50.51
CA ALA A 11 40.03 52.60 49.89
C ALA A 11 38.87 52.75 48.90
N ILE A 12 37.64 52.75 49.43
CA ILE A 12 36.58 53.56 48.85
C ILE A 12 36.93 55.01 49.23
N ILE A 13 37.22 55.82 48.21
CA ILE A 13 37.34 57.30 48.20
C ILE A 13 38.69 57.88 48.64
N ILE A 14 39.62 58.04 47.68
CA ILE A 14 40.40 59.25 47.33
C ILE A 14 40.86 59.03 45.87
N LEU A 15 40.06 59.29 44.84
CA LEU A 15 40.02 60.59 44.12
C LEU A 15 41.13 61.55 44.57
N LEU A 16 42.26 61.56 43.86
CA LEU A 16 42.75 62.74 43.13
C LEU A 16 44.21 62.55 42.66
N GLN A 17 44.41 62.93 41.41
CA GLN A 17 45.66 63.42 40.80
C GLN A 17 46.64 62.41 40.17
N ASN A 18 46.39 62.23 38.86
CA ASN A 18 47.25 62.64 37.73
C ASN A 18 48.42 61.77 37.23
N CYS A 19 48.49 61.81 35.89
CA CYS A 19 49.54 61.44 34.95
C CYS A 19 49.64 59.93 34.64
N SER A 20 49.46 59.46 33.41
CA SER A 20 49.65 60.11 32.11
C SER A 20 48.96 59.36 30.96
N THR A 21 48.62 60.14 29.91
CA THR A 21 48.37 59.78 28.49
C THR A 21 47.15 58.87 28.24
N GLN A 22 45.96 59.38 27.88
CA GLN A 22 45.56 60.14 26.68
C GLN A 22 45.52 59.24 25.42
N GLU A 23 44.31 59.17 24.83
CA GLU A 23 43.87 58.40 23.65
C GLU A 23 43.48 56.93 23.92
N THR A 24 42.18 56.63 24.14
CA THR A 24 41.47 55.41 23.63
C THR A 24 40.05 55.14 24.20
N ILE A 25 39.50 55.90 25.15
CA ILE A 25 38.23 55.48 25.80
C ILE A 25 36.96 56.13 25.20
N GLU A 26 37.06 57.21 24.42
CA GLU A 26 35.86 57.80 23.76
C GLU A 26 35.42 57.07 22.47
N GLU A 27 36.26 56.22 21.87
CA GLU A 27 35.86 55.38 20.72
C GLU A 27 35.22 54.04 21.15
N ALA A 28 35.46 53.55 22.37
CA ALA A 28 34.89 52.28 22.84
C ALA A 28 33.38 52.39 23.18
N GLU A 29 32.95 53.49 23.81
CA GLU A 29 31.53 53.69 24.17
C GLU A 29 30.64 54.07 22.96
N THR A 30 31.22 54.63 21.89
CA THR A 30 30.48 54.87 20.63
C THR A 30 30.44 53.63 19.73
N ILE A 31 31.42 52.73 19.82
CA ILE A 31 31.41 51.47 19.06
C ILE A 31 30.46 50.44 19.69
N GLU A 32 30.38 50.33 21.02
CA GLU A 32 29.40 49.43 21.68
C GLU A 32 27.94 49.86 21.48
N LYS A 33 27.67 51.18 21.39
CA LYS A 33 26.30 51.68 21.13
C LYS A 33 25.91 51.73 19.64
N THR A 34 26.85 51.56 18.72
CA THR A 34 26.57 51.51 17.27
C THR A 34 26.57 50.07 16.71
N ILE A 35 27.01 49.07 17.51
CA ILE A 35 27.01 47.63 17.15
C ILE A 35 25.78 46.87 17.71
N GLU A 36 24.87 47.52 18.43
CA GLU A 36 23.48 47.03 18.51
C GLU A 36 22.74 47.36 17.21
N LYS A 37 23.16 46.76 16.09
CA LYS A 37 22.21 46.53 14.98
C LYS A 37 21.06 45.78 15.61
N THR A 38 19.90 46.43 15.74
CA THR A 38 18.60 45.87 16.15
C THR A 38 18.53 44.39 15.76
N GLN A 39 18.86 43.50 16.70
CA GLN A 39 18.75 42.07 16.46
C GLN A 39 17.25 41.80 16.37
N SER A 40 16.78 41.50 15.17
CA SER A 40 15.38 41.15 14.97
C SER A 40 15.19 39.71 15.41
N PHE A 41 14.11 39.48 16.15
CA PHE A 41 13.68 38.17 16.60
C PHE A 41 12.32 37.87 16.02
N LYS A 42 12.05 36.60 15.74
CA LYS A 42 10.77 36.11 15.26
C LYS A 42 10.31 34.96 16.14
N THR A 43 9.10 35.04 16.68
CA THR A 43 8.52 33.94 17.45
C THR A 43 7.61 33.11 16.54
N ILE A 44 7.92 31.83 16.41
CA ILE A 44 7.14 30.86 15.63
C ILE A 44 6.91 29.64 16.53
N ALA A 45 5.67 29.17 16.64
CA ALA A 45 5.29 28.03 17.47
C ALA A 45 5.85 28.10 18.92
N ASN A 46 5.79 29.28 19.55
CA ASN A 46 6.30 29.57 20.89
C ASN A 46 7.83 29.45 21.07
N VAL A 47 8.61 29.38 19.98
CA VAL A 47 10.08 29.43 20.00
C VAL A 47 10.54 30.76 19.39
N THR A 48 11.48 31.43 20.04
CA THR A 48 12.05 32.70 19.55
C THR A 48 13.33 32.44 18.78
N TYR A 49 13.34 32.85 17.51
CA TYR A 49 14.45 32.69 16.59
C TYR A 49 15.14 34.02 16.35
N LYS A 50 16.47 33.99 16.30
CA LYS A 50 17.26 35.11 15.81
C LYS A 50 17.09 35.21 14.29
N VAL A 51 16.61 36.35 13.81
CA VAL A 51 16.52 36.60 12.37
C VAL A 51 17.93 36.85 11.85
N VAL A 52 18.36 36.03 10.90
CA VAL A 52 19.62 36.19 10.19
C VAL A 52 19.33 36.87 8.87
N SER A 53 19.89 38.06 8.68
CA SER A 53 19.76 38.78 7.41
C SER A 53 20.55 38.08 6.32
N PHE A 54 19.88 37.77 5.21
CA PHE A 54 20.54 37.22 4.02
C PHE A 54 21.55 38.22 3.43
N ASN A 55 22.77 37.77 3.14
CA ASN A 55 23.81 38.56 2.48
C ASN A 55 23.99 38.07 1.02
N PRO A 56 23.60 38.85 0.00
CA PRO A 56 23.74 38.43 -1.41
C PRO A 56 25.19 38.27 -1.87
N ASN A 57 26.16 38.86 -1.16
CA ASN A 57 27.58 38.82 -1.51
C ASN A 57 28.32 37.61 -0.91
N THR A 58 27.65 36.82 -0.07
CA THR A 58 28.22 35.60 0.50
C THR A 58 27.56 34.40 -0.16
N ASN A 59 28.34 33.34 -0.40
CA ASN A 59 27.80 32.09 -0.89
C ASN A 59 26.68 31.60 0.05
N ILE A 60 25.48 31.33 -0.49
CA ILE A 60 24.32 30.94 0.32
C ILE A 60 24.56 29.64 1.10
N CYS A 61 25.30 28.68 0.54
CA CYS A 61 25.53 27.41 1.19
C CYS A 61 26.42 27.58 2.41
N THR A 62 27.43 28.45 2.31
CA THR A 62 28.23 28.86 3.47
C THR A 62 27.36 29.55 4.51
N GLN A 63 26.49 30.48 4.09
CA GLN A 63 25.57 31.16 5.02
C GLN A 63 24.63 30.19 5.74
N ILE A 64 24.07 29.19 5.04
CA ILE A 64 23.18 28.20 5.64
C ILE A 64 23.96 27.27 6.59
N SER A 65 25.14 26.80 6.18
CA SER A 65 26.03 25.97 7.01
C SER A 65 26.44 26.68 8.31
N ASP A 66 26.68 27.99 8.22
CA ASP A 66 27.12 28.82 9.34
C ASP A 66 25.97 29.33 10.22
N LEU A 67 24.71 29.03 9.90
CA LEU A 67 23.57 29.42 10.74
C LEU A 67 23.77 28.91 12.17
N PRO A 68 23.70 29.79 13.19
CA PRO A 68 23.71 29.34 14.57
C PRO A 68 22.40 28.63 14.91
N ASN A 69 22.38 27.87 16.01
CA ASN A 69 21.13 27.32 16.53
C ASN A 69 20.14 28.43 16.88
N ASN A 70 18.84 28.14 16.84
CA ASN A 70 17.75 29.11 17.06
C ASN A 70 17.76 30.25 16.02
N SER A 71 17.90 29.91 14.75
CA SER A 71 17.94 30.89 13.65
C SER A 71 16.73 30.83 12.74
N TYR A 72 16.32 32.00 12.27
CA TYR A 72 15.33 32.19 11.20
C TYR A 72 16.01 32.87 10.02
N LEU A 73 16.04 32.21 8.87
CA LEU A 73 16.56 32.74 7.61
C LEU A 73 15.42 32.85 6.60
N GLU A 74 15.16 34.05 6.11
CA GLU A 74 14.26 34.29 4.96
C GLU A 74 15.11 34.61 3.73
N LEU A 75 14.90 33.85 2.66
CA LEU A 75 15.55 34.03 1.38
C LEU A 75 14.60 34.79 0.46
N SER A 76 14.91 36.05 0.16
CA SER A 76 14.15 36.86 -0.80
C SER A 76 14.95 37.02 -2.08
N PHE A 77 15.14 35.93 -2.82
CA PHE A 77 15.70 35.98 -4.16
C PHE A 77 14.59 36.40 -5.13
N GLY A 78 14.59 37.64 -5.61
CA GLY A 78 13.70 38.01 -6.71
C GLY A 78 14.04 37.14 -7.93
N GLN A 79 13.23 36.10 -8.17
CA GLN A 79 13.22 35.11 -9.29
C GLN A 79 14.53 34.51 -9.85
N THR A 80 15.73 35.01 -9.57
CA THR A 80 16.95 34.58 -10.27
C THR A 80 18.22 34.80 -9.44
N ASN A 81 18.42 34.03 -8.36
CA ASN A 81 19.78 33.77 -7.87
C ASN A 81 20.09 32.29 -8.05
N ILE A 82 21.07 32.01 -8.92
CA ILE A 82 21.59 30.68 -9.21
C ILE A 82 22.41 30.22 -7.99
N ILE A 83 22.16 29.00 -7.52
CA ILE A 83 22.84 28.44 -6.35
C ILE A 83 23.56 27.17 -6.80
N SER A 84 24.88 27.25 -6.87
CA SER A 84 25.75 26.21 -7.45
C SER A 84 26.57 25.46 -6.39
N CYS A 85 25.98 25.22 -5.22
CA CYS A 85 26.65 24.59 -4.08
C CYS A 85 25.71 23.70 -3.28
N ASP A 86 26.27 22.77 -2.51
CA ASP A 86 25.52 21.88 -1.62
C ASP A 86 25.20 22.58 -0.30
N ILE A 87 23.96 22.44 0.15
CA ILE A 87 23.51 22.95 1.43
C ILE A 87 23.68 21.85 2.47
N LEU A 88 24.60 22.03 3.42
CA LEU A 88 24.82 21.12 4.54
C LEU A 88 24.32 21.77 5.84
N ILE A 89 23.42 21.07 6.55
CA ILE A 89 22.97 21.41 7.90
C ILE A 89 23.35 20.24 8.80
N GLU A 90 24.39 20.42 9.60
CA GLU A 90 24.96 19.35 10.41
C GLU A 90 25.11 19.77 11.87
N ASN A 91 24.65 18.90 12.79
CA ASN A 91 24.69 19.13 14.24
C ASN A 91 24.00 20.45 14.65
N LYS A 92 22.90 20.80 13.97
CA LYS A 92 22.14 22.03 14.24
C LYS A 92 20.80 21.74 14.89
N SER A 93 20.26 22.76 15.56
CA SER A 93 18.93 22.71 16.16
C SER A 93 18.16 24.00 16.04
N ASN A 94 16.83 23.88 15.91
CA ASN A 94 15.88 24.99 15.86
C ASN A 94 16.24 25.98 14.76
N ILE A 95 16.23 25.52 13.51
CA ILE A 95 16.47 26.38 12.34
C ILE A 95 15.23 26.41 11.47
N ILE A 96 14.83 27.59 11.04
CA ILE A 96 13.80 27.77 10.02
C ILE A 96 14.44 28.47 8.82
N ILE A 97 14.32 27.84 7.66
CA ILE A 97 14.74 28.38 6.37
C ILE A 97 13.51 28.53 5.49
N ASN A 98 13.09 29.77 5.25
CA ASN A 98 11.97 30.08 4.38
C ASN A 98 12.50 30.61 3.05
N GLY A 99 12.25 29.84 1.98
CA GLY A 99 12.64 30.15 0.62
C GLY A 99 11.81 31.26 -0.04
N LYS A 100 10.65 31.67 0.50
CA LYS A 100 9.76 32.69 -0.09
C LYS A 100 9.45 32.46 -1.59
N ASN A 101 9.25 31.20 -1.98
CA ASN A 101 9.09 30.72 -3.37
C ASN A 101 10.31 30.94 -4.27
N SER A 102 11.49 31.08 -3.68
CA SER A 102 12.75 31.21 -4.43
C SER A 102 13.05 29.95 -5.24
N TYR A 103 13.75 30.16 -6.35
CA TYR A 103 14.25 29.10 -7.22
C TYR A 103 15.70 28.77 -6.89
N LEU A 104 15.97 27.48 -6.63
CA LEU A 104 17.30 26.90 -6.54
C LEU A 104 17.58 26.21 -7.88
N LYS A 105 18.36 26.85 -8.76
CA LYS A 105 18.71 26.31 -10.09
C LYS A 105 20.19 25.94 -10.15
N TYR A 106 20.47 24.82 -10.82
CA TYR A 106 21.80 24.35 -11.12
C TYR A 106 22.19 24.60 -12.59
N GLU A 107 23.36 25.21 -12.84
CA GLU A 107 23.85 25.50 -14.21
C GLU A 107 25.23 24.89 -14.53
N ASP A 108 25.96 24.36 -13.55
CA ASP A 108 27.28 23.78 -13.79
C ASP A 108 27.19 22.31 -14.23
N SER A 109 27.31 22.05 -15.52
CA SER A 109 27.27 20.68 -16.08
C SER A 109 28.41 19.75 -15.64
N THR A 110 29.41 20.25 -14.90
CA THR A 110 30.60 19.52 -14.46
C THR A 110 30.57 19.06 -13.00
N ARG A 111 29.65 19.60 -12.19
CA ARG A 111 29.55 19.28 -10.77
C ARG A 111 28.36 18.35 -10.48
N GLU A 112 28.47 17.62 -9.38
CA GLU A 112 27.40 16.80 -8.82
C GLU A 112 26.24 17.74 -8.39
N GLY A 113 25.09 17.63 -9.04
CA GLY A 113 23.90 18.48 -8.87
C GLY A 113 23.46 18.79 -7.42
N LEU A 114 22.61 19.82 -7.26
CA LEU A 114 22.19 20.38 -5.97
C LEU A 114 21.81 19.33 -4.91
N LYS A 115 22.50 19.34 -3.77
CA LYS A 115 22.18 18.50 -2.61
C LYS A 115 21.81 19.35 -1.38
N ILE A 116 20.66 19.08 -0.78
CA ILE A 116 20.36 19.53 0.60
C ILE A 116 20.60 18.32 1.51
N LYS A 117 21.56 18.42 2.42
CA LYS A 117 21.89 17.35 3.37
C LYS A 117 21.66 17.85 4.80
N VAL A 118 20.81 17.15 5.55
CA VAL A 118 20.57 17.37 6.97
C VAL A 118 21.07 16.16 7.75
N VAL A 119 22.02 16.35 8.66
CA VAL A 119 22.66 15.26 9.40
C VAL A 119 22.68 15.59 10.88
N ASN A 120 22.34 14.61 11.73
CA ASN A 120 22.41 14.72 13.19
C ASN A 120 21.79 16.02 13.74
N SER A 121 20.67 16.44 13.14
CA SER A 121 20.04 17.73 13.43
C SER A 121 18.62 17.55 13.93
N GLN A 122 18.08 18.58 14.58
CA GLN A 122 16.74 18.55 15.14
C GLN A 122 15.94 19.84 14.97
N ASN A 123 14.63 19.75 14.83
CA ASN A 123 13.73 20.90 14.70
C ASN A 123 14.16 21.84 13.57
N ILE A 124 14.34 21.28 12.37
CA ILE A 124 14.71 22.03 11.17
C ILE A 124 13.49 22.12 10.26
N ILE A 125 13.09 23.34 9.90
CA ILE A 125 11.98 23.58 8.97
C ILE A 125 12.55 24.21 7.71
N ILE A 126 12.29 23.59 6.56
CA ILE A 126 12.67 24.08 5.23
C ILE A 126 11.38 24.24 4.43
N GLU A 127 11.05 25.47 4.05
CA GLU A 127 9.77 25.77 3.42
C GLU A 127 9.85 26.69 2.20
N ASN A 128 8.88 26.57 1.30
CA ASN A 128 8.65 27.47 0.16
C ASN A 128 9.84 27.58 -0.81
N PHE A 129 10.33 26.45 -1.29
CA PHE A 129 11.41 26.37 -2.28
C PHE A 129 10.94 25.75 -3.59
N ASN A 130 11.51 26.21 -4.71
CA ASN A 130 11.42 25.53 -5.99
C ASN A 130 12.84 25.09 -6.42
N ILE A 131 13.07 23.80 -6.62
CA ILE A 131 14.35 23.23 -7.02
C ILE A 131 14.27 22.83 -8.50
N ASP A 132 15.14 23.44 -9.31
CA ASP A 132 15.31 23.14 -10.72
C ASP A 132 16.49 22.18 -10.94
N ASN A 133 16.13 20.91 -11.18
CA ASN A 133 17.00 19.77 -11.44
C ASN A 133 17.12 19.41 -12.94
N ASN A 134 16.60 20.22 -13.86
CA ASN A 134 16.61 19.89 -15.30
C ASN A 134 18.00 19.67 -15.89
N ASN A 135 19.06 20.21 -15.27
CA ASN A 135 20.45 20.13 -15.76
C ASN A 135 21.37 19.29 -14.87
N THR A 136 20.84 18.61 -13.84
CA THR A 136 21.69 17.79 -12.95
C THR A 136 21.95 16.44 -13.59
N LYS A 137 23.22 16.06 -13.73
CA LYS A 137 23.62 14.68 -14.06
C LYS A 137 23.59 13.85 -12.78
N PRO A 138 22.69 12.86 -12.62
CA PRO A 138 22.83 11.86 -11.58
C PRO A 138 24.21 11.20 -11.63
N HIS A 139 24.97 11.30 -10.53
CA HIS A 139 26.17 10.51 -10.32
C HIS A 139 25.79 9.14 -9.76
N TYR A 140 25.92 8.12 -10.61
CA TYR A 140 25.51 6.76 -10.29
C TYR A 140 26.70 5.96 -9.78
N THR A 141 26.84 5.83 -8.47
CA THR A 141 27.57 4.70 -7.89
C THR A 141 26.58 3.59 -7.58
N LEU A 142 26.93 2.34 -7.89
CA LEU A 142 26.08 1.14 -7.78
C LEU A 142 25.67 0.79 -6.33
N ASP A 143 26.02 1.62 -5.35
CA ASP A 143 25.81 1.37 -3.94
C ASP A 143 24.79 2.38 -3.37
N PRO A 144 23.56 1.94 -3.04
CA PRO A 144 22.54 2.80 -2.45
C PRO A 144 22.92 3.35 -1.06
N THR A 145 23.98 2.82 -0.43
CA THR A 145 24.53 3.34 0.82
C THR A 145 25.58 4.43 0.62
N ASN A 146 26.05 4.65 -0.61
CA ASN A 146 27.02 5.68 -0.91
C ASN A 146 26.34 7.05 -1.02
N THR A 147 26.77 8.00 -0.20
CA THR A 147 26.06 9.28 0.00
C THR A 147 26.36 10.34 -1.07
N SER A 148 27.17 10.03 -2.08
CA SER A 148 27.62 10.97 -3.13
C SER A 148 26.72 10.95 -4.36
N VAL A 149 25.41 11.10 -4.16
CA VAL A 149 24.43 11.16 -5.26
C VAL A 149 23.86 12.57 -5.35
N SER A 150 24.03 13.17 -6.52
CA SER A 150 23.60 14.53 -6.90
C SER A 150 22.09 14.70 -7.05
N GLY A 151 21.58 15.91 -6.79
CA GLY A 151 20.20 16.30 -7.14
C GLY A 151 19.12 15.85 -6.16
N ARG A 152 19.49 15.50 -4.91
CA ARG A 152 18.59 14.95 -3.89
C ARG A 152 18.59 15.76 -2.59
N ILE A 153 17.49 15.67 -1.85
CA ILE A 153 17.41 16.02 -0.45
C ILE A 153 17.69 14.76 0.37
N GLU A 154 18.60 14.83 1.32
CA GLU A 154 18.98 13.70 2.17
C GLU A 154 18.95 14.11 3.64
N VAL A 155 18.21 13.36 4.44
CA VAL A 155 18.12 13.52 5.89
C VAL A 155 18.62 12.25 6.54
N ILE A 156 19.62 12.35 7.43
CA ILE A 156 20.28 11.22 8.06
C ILE A 156 20.27 11.42 9.57
N GLU A 157 19.84 10.39 10.31
CA GLU A 157 19.96 10.33 11.78
C GLU A 157 19.46 11.61 12.48
N SER A 158 18.37 12.17 11.95
CA SER A 158 17.81 13.45 12.37
C SER A 158 16.39 13.29 12.91
N ASN A 159 15.90 14.29 13.63
CA ASN A 159 14.59 14.26 14.28
C ASN A 159 13.82 15.56 14.07
N SER A 160 12.51 15.51 13.85
CA SER A 160 11.68 16.72 13.72
C SER A 160 12.16 17.64 12.59
N ILE A 161 12.36 17.05 11.41
CA ILE A 161 12.71 17.76 10.18
C ILE A 161 11.44 17.93 9.34
N GLU A 162 11.10 19.15 8.93
CA GLU A 162 9.95 19.42 8.07
C GLU A 162 10.39 19.99 6.72
N PHE A 163 9.89 19.39 5.66
CA PHE A 163 9.84 20.01 4.33
C PHE A 163 8.40 20.38 4.01
N ASN A 164 8.14 21.66 3.78
CA ASN A 164 6.82 22.17 3.45
C ASN A 164 6.85 22.99 2.16
N SER A 165 6.08 22.61 1.14
CA SER A 165 6.02 23.34 -0.14
C SER A 165 7.40 23.46 -0.80
N VAL A 166 8.15 22.36 -0.80
CA VAL A 166 9.44 22.23 -1.48
C VAL A 166 9.22 21.47 -2.78
N ASN A 167 9.17 22.20 -3.89
CA ASN A 167 8.88 21.65 -5.20
C ASN A 167 10.15 21.29 -5.94
N MET A 168 10.15 20.16 -6.65
CA MET A 168 11.29 19.66 -7.42
C MET A 168 10.81 19.30 -8.82
N ASN A 169 11.41 19.90 -9.84
CA ASN A 169 11.06 19.57 -11.22
C ASN A 169 11.82 18.33 -11.72
N LYS A 170 11.72 18.07 -13.03
CA LYS A 170 12.22 16.85 -13.66
C LYS A 170 13.75 16.73 -13.64
N GLN A 171 14.26 15.63 -13.11
CA GLN A 171 15.66 15.24 -13.31
C GLN A 171 15.88 14.76 -14.77
N GLN A 172 17.00 15.14 -15.40
CA GLN A 172 17.35 14.62 -16.73
C GLN A 172 17.78 13.15 -16.66
N ARG A 173 17.17 12.29 -17.49
CA ARG A 173 17.51 10.88 -17.62
C ARG A 173 18.81 10.72 -18.42
N PHE A 174 19.86 10.17 -17.80
CA PHE A 174 21.09 9.80 -18.52
C PHE A 174 21.20 8.27 -18.61
N GLY A 175 20.83 7.70 -19.76
CA GLY A 175 21.12 6.31 -20.14
C GLY A 175 20.38 5.22 -19.35
N ALA A 176 20.54 3.96 -19.78
CA ALA A 176 19.88 2.77 -19.21
C ALA A 176 20.77 1.96 -18.24
N VAL A 177 22.03 2.38 -18.02
CA VAL A 177 23.09 1.56 -17.37
C VAL A 177 23.40 2.06 -15.94
N HIS A 178 22.56 2.93 -15.42
CA HIS A 178 22.91 3.81 -14.35
C HIS A 178 21.85 3.71 -13.23
N GLY A 179 22.29 3.57 -11.97
CA GLY A 179 21.46 3.19 -10.81
C GLY A 179 20.24 4.09 -10.56
N THR A 180 19.37 3.72 -9.62
CA THR A 180 18.17 4.53 -9.29
C THR A 180 18.50 5.59 -8.23
N VAL A 181 18.00 6.83 -8.40
CA VAL A 181 18.24 7.94 -7.45
C VAL A 181 16.90 8.44 -6.90
N ALA A 182 16.78 8.47 -5.58
CA ALA A 182 15.62 9.05 -4.93
C ALA A 182 15.71 10.59 -4.84
N GLN A 183 14.58 11.30 -4.93
CA GLN A 183 14.56 12.77 -4.80
C GLN A 183 14.66 13.25 -3.35
N ILE A 184 13.85 12.67 -2.44
CA ILE A 184 13.99 12.87 -1.00
C ILE A 184 14.27 11.52 -0.33
N LEU A 185 15.37 11.45 0.41
CA LEU A 185 15.75 10.29 1.22
C LEU A 185 15.76 10.66 2.69
N PHE A 186 14.94 9.99 3.49
CA PHE A 186 15.01 10.01 4.95
C PHE A 186 15.59 8.69 5.44
N LYS A 187 16.81 8.72 5.97
CA LYS A 187 17.52 7.57 6.54
C LYS A 187 17.60 7.69 8.05
N GLU A 188 17.08 6.70 8.77
CA GLU A 188 17.05 6.67 10.23
C GLU A 188 16.50 7.96 10.85
N THR A 189 15.53 8.57 10.16
CA THR A 189 14.96 9.87 10.53
C THR A 189 13.67 9.67 11.32
N THR A 190 13.43 10.52 12.30
CA THR A 190 12.30 10.35 13.23
C THR A 190 11.42 11.59 13.35
N ASN A 191 10.12 11.40 13.63
CA ASN A 191 9.13 12.47 13.89
C ASN A 191 9.17 13.63 12.87
N SER A 192 9.37 13.32 11.60
CA SER A 192 9.65 14.30 10.54
C SER A 192 8.55 14.31 9.48
N SER A 193 8.40 15.40 8.73
CA SER A 193 7.31 15.56 7.78
C SER A 193 7.76 16.02 6.39
N ILE A 194 7.04 15.57 5.36
CA ILE A 194 7.13 16.07 3.99
C ILE A 194 5.70 16.42 3.56
N THR A 195 5.42 17.71 3.41
CA THR A 195 4.06 18.21 3.21
C THR A 195 3.96 19.22 2.08
N ASN A 196 2.85 19.19 1.34
CA ASN A 196 2.53 20.15 0.28
C ASN A 196 3.60 20.27 -0.82
N CYS A 197 4.45 19.25 -0.99
CA CYS A 197 5.52 19.25 -1.98
C CYS A 197 5.02 18.76 -3.34
N LYS A 198 5.62 19.26 -4.42
CA LYS A 198 5.41 18.79 -5.78
C LYS A 198 6.71 18.20 -6.35
N MET A 199 6.68 16.98 -6.88
CA MET A 199 7.84 16.32 -7.49
C MET A 199 7.47 15.75 -8.85
N ASP A 200 8.17 16.18 -9.91
CA ASP A 200 7.75 15.89 -11.29
C ASP A 200 8.34 14.62 -11.92
N TYR A 201 9.56 14.18 -11.54
CA TYR A 201 10.22 12.98 -12.08
C TYR A 201 11.48 12.58 -11.30
N ALA A 202 11.66 11.29 -11.06
CA ALA A 202 12.91 10.69 -10.58
C ALA A 202 13.20 9.36 -11.28
N ASP A 203 14.49 9.03 -11.47
CA ASP A 203 14.89 7.70 -11.95
C ASP A 203 14.65 6.62 -10.88
N GLY A 204 14.69 6.98 -9.60
CA GLY A 204 14.31 6.15 -8.45
C GLY A 204 13.01 6.62 -7.78
N GLU A 205 12.89 6.41 -6.47
CA GLU A 205 11.74 6.83 -5.66
C GLU A 205 11.64 8.36 -5.55
N LEU A 206 10.45 8.95 -5.61
CA LEU A 206 10.33 10.39 -5.33
C LEU A 206 10.58 10.68 -3.85
N ILE A 207 9.95 9.90 -2.97
CA ILE A 207 10.18 9.92 -1.52
C ILE A 207 10.56 8.53 -1.04
N TYR A 208 11.69 8.42 -0.35
CA TYR A 208 12.17 7.17 0.21
C TYR A 208 12.45 7.25 1.71
N LEU A 209 11.78 6.41 2.48
CA LEU A 209 11.95 6.26 3.92
C LEU A 209 12.73 4.98 4.25
N LEU A 210 13.98 5.15 4.69
CA LEU A 210 14.90 4.07 5.02
C LEU A 210 15.05 3.94 6.54
N ALA A 211 14.45 2.92 7.14
CA ALA A 211 14.42 2.72 8.60
C ALA A 211 13.97 3.95 9.41
N SER A 212 13.14 4.81 8.79
CA SER A 212 12.58 6.03 9.39
C SER A 212 11.30 5.74 10.18
N LYS A 213 10.96 6.63 11.12
CA LYS A 213 9.99 6.33 12.18
C LYS A 213 9.11 7.53 12.52
N ASN A 214 7.82 7.31 12.76
CA ASN A 214 6.86 8.38 13.06
C ASN A 214 6.87 9.52 12.02
N CYS A 215 7.22 9.23 10.77
CA CYS A 215 7.25 10.23 9.71
C CYS A 215 5.86 10.43 9.09
N LEU A 216 5.57 11.67 8.67
CA LEU A 216 4.32 12.05 8.02
C LEU A 216 4.59 12.52 6.58
N ILE A 217 4.00 11.83 5.61
CA ILE A 217 4.01 12.22 4.20
C ILE A 217 2.58 12.62 3.81
N ASP A 218 2.30 13.92 3.72
CA ASP A 218 0.94 14.45 3.59
C ASP A 218 0.78 15.45 2.43
N ASN A 219 -0.33 15.33 1.70
CA ASN A 219 -0.75 16.32 0.69
C ASN A 219 0.31 16.66 -0.39
N ASN A 220 1.10 15.67 -0.81
CA ASN A 220 2.10 15.85 -1.87
C ASN A 220 1.54 15.47 -3.26
N PHE A 221 2.08 16.09 -4.31
CA PHE A 221 1.86 15.68 -5.70
C PHE A 221 3.14 15.07 -6.28
N LEU A 222 3.08 13.80 -6.66
CA LEU A 222 4.23 12.99 -7.02
C LEU A 222 4.01 12.37 -8.40
N ASN A 223 4.87 12.70 -9.37
CA ASN A 223 4.75 12.25 -10.76
C ASN A 223 6.02 11.55 -11.27
N GLU A 224 5.85 10.48 -12.03
CA GLU A 224 6.92 9.78 -12.76
C GLU A 224 8.16 9.37 -11.92
N GLY A 225 7.98 8.69 -10.79
CA GLY A 225 9.07 7.98 -10.09
C GLY A 225 9.15 6.49 -10.42
N ALA A 226 10.22 5.80 -10.01
CA ALA A 226 10.22 4.34 -9.92
C ALA A 226 9.10 3.88 -8.96
N SER A 227 9.04 4.50 -7.77
CA SER A 227 7.85 4.59 -6.93
C SER A 227 7.60 6.05 -6.59
N GLY A 228 6.35 6.43 -6.33
CA GLY A 228 6.08 7.75 -5.75
C GLY A 228 6.60 7.82 -4.32
N ILE A 229 6.21 6.86 -3.51
CA ILE A 229 6.63 6.76 -2.11
C ILE A 229 7.06 5.33 -1.85
N ALA A 230 8.21 5.14 -1.22
CA ALA A 230 8.63 3.84 -0.75
C ALA A 230 9.12 3.90 0.69
N THR A 231 8.95 2.78 1.39
CA THR A 231 9.60 2.51 2.67
C THR A 231 10.32 1.17 2.55
N ALA A 232 11.52 1.06 3.11
CA ALA A 232 12.33 -0.16 3.02
C ALA A 232 12.74 -0.74 4.38
N GLY A 233 12.99 -2.06 4.34
CA GLY A 233 13.42 -2.89 5.45
C GLY A 233 14.91 -3.24 5.39
N PHE A 234 15.23 -4.46 5.84
CA PHE A 234 16.50 -4.84 6.47
C PHE A 234 17.72 -4.99 5.50
N GLU A 235 17.55 -5.41 4.26
CA GLU A 235 18.66 -5.72 3.32
C GLU A 235 18.96 -4.57 2.33
N GLU A 236 17.96 -3.84 1.86
CA GLU A 236 18.11 -2.69 0.95
C GLU A 236 18.54 -1.42 1.68
N SER A 237 18.34 -1.36 3.00
CA SER A 237 18.80 -0.23 3.80
C SER A 237 20.30 -0.25 4.09
N GLY A 238 20.95 -1.42 4.04
CA GLY A 238 22.26 -1.60 4.66
C GLY A 238 22.25 -1.33 6.18
N VAL A 239 21.06 -1.29 6.80
CA VAL A 239 20.83 -1.00 8.22
C VAL A 239 20.03 -2.15 8.82
N SER A 240 20.49 -2.71 9.93
CA SER A 240 19.77 -3.77 10.68
C SER A 240 18.53 -3.27 11.44
N LYS A 241 17.77 -2.33 10.87
CA LYS A 241 16.60 -1.65 11.49
C LYS A 241 15.41 -1.63 10.52
N ILE A 242 14.20 -1.63 11.08
CA ILE A 242 12.93 -1.58 10.34
C ILE A 242 12.22 -0.26 10.68
N GLY A 243 11.58 0.36 9.68
CA GLY A 243 10.73 1.54 9.87
C GLY A 243 9.44 1.22 10.66
N TYR A 244 8.88 2.22 11.35
CA TYR A 244 7.64 2.03 12.10
C TYR A 244 6.79 3.29 12.25
N ASP A 245 5.48 3.10 12.37
CA ASP A 245 4.49 4.15 12.66
C ASP A 245 4.51 5.32 11.65
N ASN A 246 5.00 5.08 10.43
CA ASN A 246 4.98 6.06 9.36
C ASN A 246 3.57 6.19 8.76
N LYS A 247 3.20 7.42 8.40
CA LYS A 247 1.88 7.78 7.88
C LYS A 247 2.02 8.40 6.49
N ILE A 248 1.34 7.82 5.52
CA ILE A 248 1.32 8.28 4.13
C ILE A 248 -0.13 8.61 3.78
N ILE A 249 -0.45 9.90 3.80
CA ILE A 249 -1.83 10.38 3.76
C ILE A 249 -2.07 11.44 2.69
N ASN A 250 -3.26 11.42 2.07
CA ASN A 250 -3.73 12.45 1.14
C ASN A 250 -2.79 12.80 -0.04
N ASN A 251 -1.89 11.90 -0.45
CA ASN A 251 -0.97 12.19 -1.56
C ASN A 251 -1.64 11.89 -2.90
N THR A 252 -1.29 12.67 -3.92
CA THR A 252 -1.59 12.36 -5.32
C THR A 252 -0.35 11.76 -5.96
N VAL A 253 -0.42 10.50 -6.38
CA VAL A 253 0.71 9.79 -7.01
C VAL A 253 0.31 9.35 -8.41
N VAL A 254 1.07 9.80 -9.41
CA VAL A 254 0.77 9.56 -10.82
C VAL A 254 1.97 9.00 -11.60
N ASN A 255 1.68 8.14 -12.58
CA ASN A 255 2.62 7.64 -13.58
C ASN A 255 3.90 6.95 -13.05
N SER A 256 3.86 6.29 -11.88
CA SER A 256 5.03 5.61 -11.30
C SER A 256 5.35 4.28 -12.01
N ALA A 257 6.61 4.00 -12.33
CA ALA A 257 7.00 2.85 -13.17
C ALA A 257 6.87 1.47 -12.50
N THR A 258 6.97 1.39 -11.17
CA THR A 258 6.80 0.15 -10.40
C THR A 258 5.54 0.25 -9.53
N ALA A 259 5.61 0.03 -8.22
CA ALA A 259 4.48 0.34 -7.35
C ALA A 259 4.39 1.85 -7.12
N PHE A 260 3.19 2.42 -7.02
CA PHE A 260 3.05 3.85 -6.76
C PHE A 260 3.42 4.16 -5.30
N ILE A 261 2.97 3.30 -4.39
CA ILE A 261 3.34 3.33 -2.98
C ILE A 261 3.83 1.94 -2.57
N THR A 262 5.03 1.83 -2.00
CA THR A 262 5.58 0.60 -1.41
C THR A 262 5.75 0.76 0.09
N ILE A 263 5.22 -0.20 0.86
CA ILE A 263 5.28 -0.21 2.32
C ILE A 263 5.99 -1.46 2.81
N ASN A 264 7.03 -1.29 3.61
CA ASN A 264 7.70 -2.35 4.36
C ASN A 264 7.82 -2.05 5.87
N ASP A 265 7.07 -1.06 6.37
CA ASP A 265 7.11 -0.59 7.76
C ASP A 265 6.11 -1.29 8.67
N ARG A 266 6.45 -1.43 9.96
CA ARG A 266 5.48 -1.87 10.99
C ARG A 266 4.51 -0.75 11.36
N ASN A 267 3.26 -1.11 11.66
CA ASN A 267 2.20 -0.18 12.08
C ASN A 267 1.98 0.99 11.09
N ALA A 268 2.24 0.77 9.80
CA ALA A 268 2.09 1.80 8.79
C ALA A 268 0.62 2.18 8.57
N LEU A 269 0.36 3.46 8.31
CA LEU A 269 -0.94 3.94 7.86
C LEU A 269 -0.83 4.51 6.43
N VAL A 270 -1.62 3.96 5.51
CA VAL A 270 -1.78 4.48 4.14
C VAL A 270 -3.23 4.87 3.92
N GLU A 271 -3.52 6.17 3.90
CA GLU A 271 -4.89 6.68 3.93
C GLU A 271 -5.17 7.83 2.95
N GLY A 272 -6.31 7.78 2.26
CA GLY A 272 -6.81 8.94 1.50
C GLY A 272 -5.99 9.30 0.26
N ASN A 273 -5.07 8.44 -0.19
CA ASN A 273 -4.22 8.72 -1.34
C ASN A 273 -5.01 8.56 -2.66
N TYR A 274 -4.70 9.41 -3.63
CA TYR A 274 -5.22 9.35 -4.99
C TYR A 274 -4.13 8.83 -5.95
N ILE A 275 -4.31 7.61 -6.44
CA ILE A 275 -3.37 6.92 -7.31
C ILE A 275 -3.99 6.76 -8.70
N TYR A 276 -3.29 7.25 -9.71
CA TYR A 276 -3.82 7.29 -11.06
C TYR A 276 -2.73 7.19 -12.13
N ASN A 277 -3.03 6.53 -13.25
CA ASN A 277 -2.16 6.54 -14.42
C ASN A 277 -2.86 7.18 -15.64
N ASP A 278 -2.29 8.26 -16.18
CA ASP A 278 -2.69 8.81 -17.49
C ASP A 278 -1.80 8.29 -18.63
N ASP A 279 -0.60 7.82 -18.34
CA ASP A 279 0.35 7.44 -19.37
C ASP A 279 0.17 5.98 -19.80
N SER A 280 -0.51 5.78 -20.93
CA SER A 280 -0.71 4.44 -21.51
C SER A 280 0.57 3.81 -22.08
N SER A 281 1.67 4.57 -22.19
CA SER A 281 2.93 4.09 -22.75
C SER A 281 3.85 3.47 -21.70
N LYS A 282 3.60 3.72 -20.41
CA LYS A 282 4.45 3.26 -19.32
C LYS A 282 3.98 1.91 -18.76
N LEU A 283 4.94 1.07 -18.41
CA LEU A 283 4.71 -0.15 -17.62
C LEU A 283 4.58 0.27 -16.15
N HIS A 284 3.59 -0.30 -15.46
CA HIS A 284 3.33 0.00 -14.05
C HIS A 284 3.17 -1.30 -13.25
N GLY A 285 3.59 -1.24 -11.99
CA GLY A 285 3.29 -2.22 -10.97
C GLY A 285 1.94 -1.94 -10.29
N PRO A 286 1.73 -2.45 -9.06
CA PRO A 286 0.48 -2.22 -8.33
C PRO A 286 0.34 -0.77 -7.85
N GLY A 287 -0.88 -0.33 -7.55
CA GLY A 287 -1.11 0.98 -6.94
C GLY A 287 -0.42 1.05 -5.57
N ILE A 288 -0.78 0.16 -4.67
CA ILE A 288 -0.14 0.04 -3.35
C ILE A 288 0.43 -1.37 -3.22
N ARG A 289 1.69 -1.45 -2.77
CA ARG A 289 2.38 -2.70 -2.49
C ARG A 289 2.76 -2.77 -1.02
N PHE A 290 2.34 -3.83 -0.35
CA PHE A 290 2.89 -4.24 0.94
C PHE A 290 3.94 -5.32 0.67
N GLY A 291 5.20 -5.04 1.03
CA GLY A 291 6.34 -5.93 0.83
C GLY A 291 7.16 -5.61 -0.42
N HIS A 292 8.38 -6.15 -0.49
CA HIS A 292 9.33 -5.90 -1.59
C HIS A 292 9.63 -7.18 -2.40
N LYS A 293 10.31 -7.05 -3.55
CA LYS A 293 10.68 -8.21 -4.41
C LYS A 293 11.91 -8.96 -3.87
N LYS A 294 12.81 -8.22 -3.21
CA LYS A 294 14.02 -8.76 -2.56
C LYS A 294 13.84 -8.94 -1.06
N GLU A 295 13.07 -8.03 -0.44
CA GLU A 295 12.72 -8.10 0.97
C GLU A 295 11.28 -8.52 1.14
N TYR A 296 11.06 -9.52 1.95
CA TYR A 296 9.73 -9.99 2.25
C TYR A 296 9.10 -9.16 3.36
N LEU A 297 7.76 -9.12 3.42
CA LEU A 297 7.03 -8.20 4.28
C LEU A 297 7.54 -8.22 5.73
N HIS A 298 7.93 -7.04 6.24
CA HIS A 298 8.08 -6.77 7.67
C HIS A 298 6.94 -5.93 8.26
N ALA A 299 6.04 -5.44 7.41
CA ALA A 299 4.86 -4.68 7.81
C ALA A 299 3.84 -5.54 8.57
N SER A 300 4.01 -5.61 9.89
CA SER A 300 2.99 -6.08 10.82
C SER A 300 2.05 -4.94 11.19
N ASN A 301 0.74 -5.20 11.25
CA ASN A 301 -0.30 -4.28 11.73
C ASN A 301 -0.48 -3.02 10.87
N ALA A 302 -0.34 -3.16 9.55
CA ALA A 302 -0.56 -2.04 8.64
C ALA A 302 -2.05 -1.82 8.36
N ILE A 303 -2.43 -0.57 8.12
CA ILE A 303 -3.79 -0.17 7.75
C ILE A 303 -3.75 0.55 6.40
N CYS A 304 -4.52 0.05 5.44
CA CYS A 304 -4.70 0.64 4.12
C CYS A 304 -6.17 1.03 3.94
N ARG A 305 -6.48 2.32 4.02
CA ARG A 305 -7.88 2.76 4.00
C ARG A 305 -8.22 3.98 3.17
N ASN A 306 -9.45 4.03 2.67
CA ASN A 306 -10.00 5.21 2.00
C ASN A 306 -9.17 5.70 0.80
N ASN A 307 -8.36 4.84 0.17
CA ASN A 307 -7.57 5.23 -1.00
C ASN A 307 -8.41 5.10 -2.28
N ILE A 308 -8.11 5.94 -3.27
CA ILE A 308 -8.71 5.88 -4.60
C ILE A 308 -7.62 5.47 -5.59
N ILE A 309 -7.79 4.30 -6.21
CA ILE A 309 -6.84 3.72 -7.16
C ILE A 309 -7.53 3.49 -8.49
N LYS A 310 -7.08 4.19 -9.54
CA LYS A 310 -7.79 4.21 -10.82
C LYS A 310 -6.87 4.08 -12.02
N ASN A 311 -7.40 3.47 -13.08
CA ASN A 311 -6.77 3.43 -14.40
C ASN A 311 -5.35 2.82 -14.39
N LEU A 312 -5.11 1.80 -13.57
CA LEU A 312 -3.86 1.03 -13.63
C LEU A 312 -3.85 0.20 -14.91
N LYS A 313 -3.42 0.84 -15.99
CA LYS A 313 -3.48 0.32 -17.36
C LYS A 313 -2.22 -0.47 -17.71
N TYR A 314 -2.42 -1.32 -18.70
CA TYR A 314 -1.41 -2.12 -19.36
C TYR A 314 -1.02 -1.46 -20.69
N PRO A 315 0.26 -1.37 -21.07
CA PRO A 315 0.64 -1.36 -22.47
C PRO A 315 0.56 -2.78 -23.02
N SER A 316 -0.02 -2.94 -24.22
CA SER A 316 -0.05 -4.19 -25.01
C SER A 316 1.23 -5.03 -24.85
N PRO A 317 1.17 -6.38 -24.84
CA PRO A 317 2.37 -7.19 -24.67
C PRO A 317 3.28 -6.88 -25.85
N GLN A 318 4.35 -6.12 -25.62
CA GLN A 318 5.45 -6.08 -26.54
C GLN A 318 6.41 -7.16 -26.08
N PRO A 319 6.59 -8.25 -26.84
CA PRO A 319 7.69 -9.15 -26.59
C PRO A 319 8.98 -8.33 -26.66
N LYS A 320 9.79 -8.37 -25.60
CA LYS A 320 11.13 -7.76 -25.60
C LYS A 320 12.05 -8.38 -26.65
N ASP A 321 11.65 -9.51 -27.24
CA ASP A 321 12.32 -10.20 -28.33
C ASP A 321 11.28 -10.98 -29.15
N PRO A 322 11.08 -10.69 -30.45
CA PRO A 322 10.15 -11.44 -31.32
C PRO A 322 10.54 -12.92 -31.51
N ASN A 323 11.74 -13.32 -31.09
CA ASN A 323 12.23 -14.71 -31.17
C ASN A 323 12.26 -15.43 -29.81
N SER A 324 11.86 -14.77 -28.72
CA SER A 324 11.78 -15.43 -27.41
C SER A 324 10.54 -16.32 -27.33
N THR A 325 10.77 -17.63 -27.22
CA THR A 325 9.73 -18.62 -26.92
C THR A 325 9.38 -18.68 -25.43
N SER A 326 10.00 -17.86 -24.58
CA SER A 326 9.63 -17.77 -23.17
C SER A 326 8.35 -16.93 -23.02
N THR A 327 7.31 -17.56 -22.49
CA THR A 327 6.08 -16.90 -22.03
C THR A 327 6.29 -16.10 -20.73
N ASP A 328 7.52 -15.68 -20.41
CA ASP A 328 7.88 -14.97 -19.17
C ASP A 328 7.43 -13.49 -19.16
N THR A 329 6.40 -13.14 -19.92
CA THR A 329 5.84 -11.78 -20.01
C THR A 329 4.88 -11.41 -18.86
N LEU A 330 4.92 -12.12 -17.73
CA LEU A 330 4.01 -11.96 -16.59
C LEU A 330 4.57 -11.17 -15.39
N TYR A 331 5.59 -10.33 -15.57
CA TYR A 331 6.32 -9.77 -14.42
C TYR A 331 5.69 -8.58 -13.69
N TYR A 332 4.64 -7.95 -14.23
CA TYR A 332 3.89 -6.91 -13.52
C TYR A 332 2.40 -7.09 -13.77
N SER A 333 1.66 -7.57 -12.77
CA SER A 333 0.20 -7.51 -12.78
C SER A 333 -0.22 -6.20 -12.13
N PRO A 334 -0.62 -5.14 -12.88
CA PRO A 334 -1.14 -3.90 -12.33
C PRO A 334 -2.47 -4.14 -11.60
N VAL A 335 -2.36 -4.52 -10.34
CA VAL A 335 -3.47 -4.65 -9.40
C VAL A 335 -3.58 -3.42 -8.53
N GLY A 336 -4.77 -3.12 -8.00
CA GLY A 336 -4.95 -1.97 -7.11
C GLY A 336 -4.05 -2.09 -5.87
N ILE A 337 -4.16 -3.19 -5.15
CA ILE A 337 -3.37 -3.48 -3.95
C ILE A 337 -2.71 -4.85 -4.11
N LYS A 338 -1.40 -4.91 -3.89
CA LYS A 338 -0.64 -6.16 -3.84
C LYS A 338 -0.03 -6.35 -2.47
N VAL A 339 -0.13 -7.56 -1.95
CA VAL A 339 0.48 -7.95 -0.68
C VAL A 339 1.41 -9.12 -0.97
N ASP A 340 2.70 -8.95 -0.69
CA ASP A 340 3.75 -9.95 -0.90
C ASP A 340 4.35 -10.35 0.45
N TYR A 341 3.97 -11.50 0.99
CA TYR A 341 4.54 -12.06 2.22
C TYR A 341 5.65 -13.06 1.90
N THR A 342 6.58 -13.32 2.81
CA THR A 342 7.11 -14.68 2.99
C THR A 342 7.41 -14.95 4.46
N GLN A 343 7.41 -16.24 4.81
CA GLN A 343 8.12 -16.73 5.99
C GLN A 343 9.53 -17.11 5.55
N SER A 344 10.55 -16.34 5.95
CA SER A 344 11.91 -16.88 6.01
C SER A 344 12.08 -17.61 7.34
N SER A 345 12.91 -18.66 7.38
CA SER A 345 13.30 -19.36 8.62
C SER A 345 13.96 -18.46 9.66
N GLU A 346 14.43 -17.28 9.24
CA GLU A 346 15.06 -16.26 10.08
C GLU A 346 14.04 -15.25 10.63
N SER A 347 12.85 -15.21 10.04
CA SER A 347 11.76 -14.35 10.48
C SER A 347 10.99 -15.06 11.62
N ASN A 348 11.41 -14.83 12.87
CA ASN A 348 10.56 -15.05 14.06
C ASN A 348 9.38 -14.05 14.06
N GLN A 349 8.75 -13.81 12.91
CA GLN A 349 7.66 -12.86 12.77
C GLN A 349 6.40 -13.43 13.42
N THR A 350 5.99 -12.74 14.47
CA THR A 350 4.69 -12.93 15.11
C THR A 350 3.63 -12.35 14.17
N TYR A 351 2.57 -13.12 13.91
CA TYR A 351 1.37 -12.80 13.11
C TYR A 351 1.27 -11.34 12.59
N THR A 352 1.28 -11.15 11.27
CA THR A 352 1.03 -9.85 10.64
C THR A 352 -0.48 -9.64 10.43
N ASP A 353 -1.05 -8.65 11.11
CA ASP A 353 -2.42 -8.20 10.84
C ASP A 353 -2.40 -7.14 9.72
N LEU A 354 -3.30 -7.25 8.75
CA LEU A 354 -3.48 -6.25 7.69
C LEU A 354 -4.96 -5.91 7.53
N ILE A 355 -5.28 -4.61 7.63
CA ILE A 355 -6.63 -4.10 7.40
C ILE A 355 -6.63 -3.34 6.06
N ILE A 356 -7.48 -3.79 5.13
CA ILE A 356 -7.76 -3.12 3.86
C ILE A 356 -9.22 -2.69 3.87
N GLU A 357 -9.50 -1.41 4.11
CA GLU A 357 -10.88 -0.93 4.29
C GLU A 357 -11.25 0.32 3.49
N GLY A 358 -12.48 0.39 2.97
CA GLY A 358 -13.00 1.63 2.37
C GLY A 358 -12.32 2.08 1.07
N ASN A 359 -11.49 1.24 0.43
CA ASN A 359 -10.77 1.63 -0.77
C ASN A 359 -11.66 1.55 -2.02
N ILE A 360 -11.43 2.45 -2.98
CA ILE A 360 -12.09 2.45 -4.29
C ILE A 360 -11.05 2.08 -5.34
N ILE A 361 -11.21 0.91 -5.97
CA ILE A 361 -10.31 0.41 -7.01
C ILE A 361 -11.09 0.23 -8.31
N THR A 362 -10.73 0.95 -9.37
CA THR A 362 -11.44 0.87 -10.65
C THR A 362 -10.52 0.86 -11.85
N ASN A 363 -10.87 0.08 -12.89
CA ASN A 363 -10.14 0.03 -14.15
C ASN A 363 -8.67 -0.40 -13.98
N SER A 364 -8.48 -1.59 -13.42
CA SER A 364 -7.18 -2.24 -13.19
C SER A 364 -7.23 -3.71 -13.67
N GLN A 365 -6.10 -4.40 -13.72
CA GLN A 365 -6.11 -5.82 -14.07
C GLN A 365 -6.74 -6.66 -12.96
N GLY A 366 -6.44 -6.34 -11.71
CA GLY A 366 -7.06 -6.95 -10.53
C GLY A 366 -7.28 -5.93 -9.42
N GLY A 367 -8.13 -6.27 -8.45
CA GLY A 367 -8.37 -5.44 -7.28
C GLY A 367 -7.29 -5.61 -6.22
N ILE A 368 -7.47 -6.61 -5.35
CA ILE A 368 -6.55 -6.97 -4.28
C ILE A 368 -5.94 -8.34 -4.61
N LYS A 369 -4.60 -8.43 -4.60
CA LYS A 369 -3.88 -9.70 -4.76
C LYS A 369 -2.99 -9.94 -3.54
N VAL A 370 -3.14 -11.10 -2.93
CA VAL A 370 -2.26 -11.58 -1.85
C VAL A 370 -1.40 -12.70 -2.41
N SER A 371 -0.09 -12.60 -2.28
CA SER A 371 0.91 -13.55 -2.79
C SER A 371 1.82 -14.03 -1.64
N ASN A 372 2.08 -15.34 -1.57
CA ASN A 372 3.00 -16.01 -0.62
C ASN A 372 2.60 -15.95 0.88
N GLN A 373 3.27 -16.76 1.70
CA GLN A 373 2.70 -17.68 2.71
C GLN A 373 2.35 -17.15 4.14
N SER A 374 1.28 -17.76 4.69
CA SER A 374 0.94 -18.21 6.07
C SER A 374 0.85 -17.38 7.35
N GLY A 375 -0.11 -17.81 8.19
CA GLY A 375 -0.17 -17.54 9.63
C GLY A 375 -0.61 -16.12 9.98
N GLN A 376 -1.64 -15.61 9.32
CA GLN A 376 -1.99 -14.18 9.33
C GLN A 376 -3.50 -13.96 9.38
N TYR A 377 -3.90 -12.84 9.96
CA TYR A 377 -5.28 -12.36 9.95
C TYR A 377 -5.39 -11.16 9.01
N MET A 378 -6.27 -11.27 8.02
CA MET A 378 -6.54 -10.20 7.07
C MET A 378 -8.00 -9.79 7.13
N LEU A 379 -8.24 -8.49 7.21
CA LEU A 379 -9.58 -7.91 7.12
C LEU A 379 -9.68 -7.10 5.84
N ILE A 380 -10.53 -7.54 4.91
CA ILE A 380 -10.88 -6.81 3.68
C ILE A 380 -12.34 -6.38 3.80
N LYS A 381 -12.59 -5.11 4.09
CA LYS A 381 -13.96 -4.62 4.37
C LYS A 381 -14.33 -3.32 3.68
N ASP A 382 -15.61 -3.14 3.37
CA ASP A 382 -16.16 -1.89 2.86
C ASP A 382 -15.48 -1.35 1.58
N ASN A 383 -14.77 -2.20 0.82
CA ASN A 383 -14.10 -1.78 -0.42
C ASN A 383 -15.08 -1.81 -1.60
N LYS A 384 -14.86 -0.89 -2.55
CA LYS A 384 -15.55 -0.88 -3.85
C LYS A 384 -14.54 -1.18 -4.96
N ILE A 385 -14.60 -2.39 -5.50
CA ILE A 385 -13.71 -2.85 -6.57
C ILE A 385 -14.54 -3.13 -7.81
N SER A 386 -14.30 -2.41 -8.91
CA SER A 386 -15.08 -2.58 -10.13
C SER A 386 -14.24 -2.43 -11.39
N SER A 387 -14.78 -2.89 -12.53
CA SER A 387 -14.11 -2.80 -13.82
C SER A 387 -12.70 -3.41 -13.80
N THR A 388 -12.54 -4.53 -13.08
CA THR A 388 -11.30 -5.30 -13.08
C THR A 388 -11.37 -6.46 -14.06
N LYS A 389 -10.28 -6.72 -14.78
CA LYS A 389 -10.27 -7.75 -15.83
C LYS A 389 -10.20 -9.18 -15.29
N LEU A 390 -9.32 -9.43 -14.33
CA LEU A 390 -8.97 -10.80 -13.91
C LEU A 390 -9.58 -11.23 -12.58
N PHE A 391 -9.75 -10.31 -11.63
CA PHE A 391 -10.35 -10.59 -10.32
C PHE A 391 -10.60 -9.31 -9.53
N SER A 392 -11.49 -9.37 -8.56
CA SER A 392 -11.58 -8.33 -7.53
C SER A 392 -10.71 -8.67 -6.33
N ILE A 393 -10.72 -9.94 -5.88
CA ILE A 393 -9.85 -10.43 -4.80
C ILE A 393 -9.24 -11.76 -5.22
N ASP A 394 -7.93 -11.89 -5.09
CA ASP A 394 -7.18 -13.14 -5.30
C ASP A 394 -6.32 -13.44 -4.07
N LEU A 395 -6.73 -14.45 -3.31
CA LEU A 395 -6.02 -14.96 -2.13
C LEU A 395 -5.15 -16.14 -2.57
N LEU A 396 -3.92 -15.85 -3.02
CA LEU A 396 -2.99 -16.87 -3.51
C LEU A 396 -2.01 -17.30 -2.42
N SER A 397 -2.14 -18.55 -1.98
CA SER A 397 -1.11 -19.26 -1.20
C SER A 397 -0.47 -20.34 -2.08
N PRO A 398 0.72 -20.12 -2.66
CA PRO A 398 1.36 -21.14 -3.48
C PRO A 398 1.80 -22.33 -2.63
N ALA A 399 1.71 -23.49 -3.27
CA ALA A 399 2.17 -24.76 -2.73
C ALA A 399 3.54 -25.08 -3.31
N ASP A 400 4.59 -24.50 -2.73
CA ASP A 400 5.88 -25.12 -2.91
C ASP A 400 5.88 -26.41 -2.08
N SER A 401 6.06 -27.52 -2.77
CA SER A 401 5.76 -28.92 -2.39
C SER A 401 6.57 -29.48 -1.21
N ILE A 402 7.28 -28.64 -0.44
CA ILE A 402 8.26 -29.09 0.56
C ILE A 402 8.08 -28.39 1.92
N HIS A 403 7.48 -27.19 1.96
CA HIS A 403 7.26 -26.47 3.22
C HIS A 403 5.85 -25.90 3.26
N GLN A 404 4.94 -26.69 3.82
CA GLN A 404 3.58 -26.24 4.06
C GLN A 404 3.55 -25.28 5.23
N THR A 405 3.07 -24.10 4.93
CA THR A 405 2.89 -23.05 5.90
C THR A 405 1.40 -22.92 6.24
N LYS A 406 1.08 -22.67 7.52
CA LYS A 406 -0.30 -22.62 8.07
C LYS A 406 -1.28 -21.79 7.19
N PRO A 407 -2.57 -22.17 7.09
CA PRO A 407 -3.54 -21.43 6.28
C PRO A 407 -3.68 -19.97 6.74
N GLN A 408 -3.93 -19.07 5.78
CA GLN A 408 -4.30 -17.68 6.05
C GLN A 408 -5.74 -17.61 6.60
N TYR A 409 -6.03 -16.65 7.47
CA TYR A 409 -7.39 -16.35 7.91
C TYR A 409 -7.81 -15.01 7.31
N ALA A 410 -8.74 -15.05 6.35
CA ALA A 410 -9.26 -13.86 5.70
C ALA A 410 -10.74 -13.63 6.04
N LEU A 411 -11.06 -12.46 6.56
CA LEU A 411 -12.43 -11.96 6.66
C LEU A 411 -12.68 -10.94 5.55
N ILE A 412 -13.54 -11.28 4.61
CA ILE A 412 -13.98 -10.43 3.50
C ILE A 412 -15.42 -10.01 3.76
N SER A 413 -15.66 -8.74 4.09
CA SER A 413 -16.99 -8.29 4.53
C SER A 413 -17.46 -6.97 3.93
N ASN A 414 -18.76 -6.82 3.67
CA ASN A 414 -19.38 -5.56 3.22
C ASN A 414 -18.74 -4.94 1.95
N ASN A 415 -18.08 -5.73 1.09
CA ASN A 415 -17.47 -5.20 -0.12
C ASN A 415 -18.47 -5.20 -1.29
N THR A 416 -18.30 -4.25 -2.22
CA THR A 416 -18.92 -4.31 -3.55
C THR A 416 -17.85 -4.68 -4.57
N LEU A 417 -17.98 -5.86 -5.18
CA LEU A 417 -16.94 -6.50 -5.98
C LEU A 417 -17.47 -6.84 -7.37
N ALA A 418 -16.81 -6.36 -8.41
CA ALA A 418 -17.14 -6.68 -9.79
C ALA A 418 -15.90 -6.94 -10.66
N SER A 419 -15.95 -8.02 -11.45
CA SER A 419 -14.86 -8.40 -12.38
C SER A 419 -15.37 -9.12 -13.62
N GLU A 420 -14.60 -9.06 -14.71
CA GLU A 420 -14.86 -9.75 -15.98
C GLU A 420 -14.51 -11.25 -15.95
N SER A 421 -13.59 -11.68 -15.09
CA SER A 421 -13.05 -13.06 -15.08
C SER A 421 -12.85 -13.64 -13.67
N GLY A 422 -13.95 -13.74 -12.93
CA GLY A 422 -14.01 -14.42 -11.65
C GLY A 422 -13.69 -13.45 -10.52
N VAL A 423 -14.67 -13.22 -9.65
CA VAL A 423 -14.66 -12.06 -8.75
C VAL A 423 -13.75 -12.30 -7.55
N ILE A 424 -13.89 -13.46 -6.90
CA ILE A 424 -13.09 -13.88 -5.75
C ILE A 424 -12.43 -15.23 -6.04
N LYS A 425 -11.12 -15.31 -5.85
CA LYS A 425 -10.33 -16.53 -5.96
C LYS A 425 -9.69 -16.85 -4.61
N ILE A 426 -9.88 -18.07 -4.14
CA ILE A 426 -9.43 -18.55 -2.84
C ILE A 426 -8.55 -19.79 -3.07
N PHE A 427 -7.26 -19.67 -2.77
CA PHE A 427 -6.30 -20.78 -2.86
C PHE A 427 -5.81 -21.15 -1.46
N ASN A 428 -6.07 -22.38 -1.03
CA ASN A 428 -5.58 -22.95 0.23
C ASN A 428 -5.64 -22.00 1.46
N THR A 429 -6.81 -21.38 1.67
CA THR A 429 -7.01 -20.32 2.67
C THR A 429 -8.30 -20.53 3.43
N ASN A 430 -8.30 -20.26 4.75
CA ASN A 430 -9.51 -20.18 5.55
C ASN A 430 -10.15 -18.81 5.36
N ALA A 431 -11.30 -18.79 4.70
CA ALA A 431 -11.95 -17.57 4.28
C ALA A 431 -13.39 -17.49 4.80
N THR A 432 -13.73 -16.37 5.42
CA THR A 432 -15.11 -15.99 5.73
C THR A 432 -15.51 -14.82 4.84
N LEU A 433 -16.53 -15.04 4.01
CA LEU A 433 -17.13 -14.03 3.13
C LEU A 433 -18.52 -13.71 3.68
N ILE A 434 -18.73 -12.48 4.14
CA ILE A 434 -20.00 -12.06 4.74
C ILE A 434 -20.52 -10.72 4.21
N ASN A 435 -21.82 -10.63 3.90
CA ASN A 435 -22.47 -9.37 3.49
C ASN A 435 -21.82 -8.69 2.26
N ASN A 436 -21.19 -9.43 1.35
CA ASN A 436 -20.62 -8.86 0.14
C ASN A 436 -21.67 -8.80 -0.99
N ASN A 437 -21.57 -7.77 -1.83
CA ASN A 437 -22.27 -7.68 -3.10
C ASN A 437 -21.30 -8.01 -4.24
N ILE A 438 -21.55 -9.13 -4.93
CA ILE A 438 -20.67 -9.74 -5.92
C ILE A 438 -21.37 -9.70 -7.27
N LEU A 439 -20.83 -8.94 -8.20
CA LEU A 439 -21.37 -8.77 -9.55
C LEU A 439 -20.42 -9.40 -10.56
N SER A 440 -20.91 -10.36 -11.34
CA SER A 440 -20.13 -10.89 -12.45
C SER A 440 -20.40 -10.12 -13.74
N ASN A 441 -19.36 -9.57 -14.33
CA ASN A 441 -19.42 -8.96 -15.66
C ASN A 441 -18.96 -9.92 -16.76
N SER A 442 -18.75 -11.21 -16.43
CA SER A 442 -18.29 -12.19 -17.40
C SER A 442 -19.38 -12.51 -18.41
N THR A 443 -19.00 -12.77 -19.66
CA THR A 443 -19.89 -13.34 -20.69
C THR A 443 -19.70 -14.85 -20.85
N SER A 444 -18.70 -15.43 -20.16
CA SER A 444 -18.37 -16.85 -20.24
C SER A 444 -19.16 -17.66 -19.21
N ILE A 445 -19.89 -18.66 -19.67
CA ILE A 445 -20.61 -19.61 -18.79
C ILE A 445 -19.67 -20.45 -17.92
N HIS A 446 -18.38 -20.52 -18.28
CA HIS A 446 -17.36 -21.26 -17.54
C HIS A 446 -16.68 -20.40 -16.46
N ASN A 447 -16.98 -19.10 -16.41
CA ASN A 447 -16.48 -18.24 -15.36
C ASN A 447 -17.04 -18.68 -13.99
N LYS A 448 -16.32 -18.34 -12.91
CA LYS A 448 -16.64 -18.70 -11.53
C LYS A 448 -16.58 -17.44 -10.69
N ALA A 449 -17.71 -16.94 -10.23
CA ALA A 449 -17.79 -15.73 -9.44
C ALA A 449 -17.00 -15.86 -8.12
N ILE A 450 -17.19 -16.97 -7.40
CA ILE A 450 -16.35 -17.37 -6.27
C ILE A 450 -15.71 -18.71 -6.60
N SER A 451 -14.39 -18.73 -6.77
CA SER A 451 -13.64 -19.95 -7.05
C SER A 451 -12.79 -20.35 -5.85
N ILE A 452 -13.01 -21.58 -5.38
CA ILE A 452 -12.17 -22.25 -4.38
C ILE A 452 -11.24 -23.20 -5.14
N GLN A 453 -9.93 -23.16 -4.87
CA GLN A 453 -8.93 -23.89 -5.63
C GLN A 453 -7.84 -24.47 -4.73
N ASN A 454 -7.23 -25.58 -5.17
CA ASN A 454 -6.03 -26.19 -4.59
C ASN A 454 -6.06 -26.35 -3.06
N VAL A 455 -7.13 -26.95 -2.54
CA VAL A 455 -7.27 -27.25 -1.11
C VAL A 455 -6.46 -28.50 -0.80
N TYR A 456 -5.46 -28.43 0.10
CA TYR A 456 -4.60 -29.57 0.44
C TYR A 456 -5.09 -30.35 1.66
N ASN A 457 -4.97 -31.67 1.60
CA ASN A 457 -5.33 -32.59 2.68
C ASN A 457 -4.08 -32.97 3.49
N THR A 458 -3.65 -32.15 4.45
CA THR A 458 -2.46 -32.45 5.26
C THR A 458 -2.71 -32.64 6.75
N GLY A 459 -3.83 -33.28 7.06
CA GLY A 459 -4.02 -33.98 8.33
C GLY A 459 -4.37 -33.10 9.54
N ASP A 460 -3.82 -31.88 9.65
CA ASP A 460 -3.89 -31.11 10.90
C ASP A 460 -4.58 -29.73 10.80
N PHE A 461 -5.03 -29.29 9.61
CA PHE A 461 -5.66 -27.96 9.45
C PHE A 461 -7.05 -28.03 8.80
N PRO A 462 -8.10 -27.46 9.44
CA PRO A 462 -9.41 -27.36 8.81
C PRO A 462 -9.35 -26.29 7.71
N ASN A 463 -9.61 -26.68 6.47
CA ASN A 463 -9.80 -25.78 5.32
C ASN A 463 -11.25 -25.28 5.29
N GLU A 464 -11.64 -24.52 6.32
CA GLU A 464 -12.99 -24.01 6.50
C GLU A 464 -13.25 -22.78 5.61
N ILE A 465 -14.32 -22.87 4.82
CA ILE A 465 -14.81 -21.75 4.02
C ILE A 465 -16.24 -21.44 4.43
N LYS A 466 -16.48 -20.20 4.84
CA LYS A 466 -17.80 -19.72 5.27
C LYS A 466 -18.25 -18.61 4.32
N ILE A 467 -19.36 -18.83 3.62
CA ILE A 467 -19.94 -17.86 2.69
C ILE A 467 -21.36 -17.59 3.17
N LYS A 468 -21.57 -16.41 3.80
CA LYS A 468 -22.82 -16.06 4.48
C LYS A 468 -23.40 -14.71 4.06
N ASN A 469 -24.72 -14.60 3.88
CA ASN A 469 -25.40 -13.31 3.64
C ASN A 469 -24.86 -12.52 2.44
N ASN A 470 -24.28 -13.17 1.44
CA ASN A 470 -23.78 -12.48 0.25
C ASN A 470 -24.89 -12.38 -0.81
N ILE A 471 -24.80 -11.35 -1.65
CA ILE A 471 -25.62 -11.20 -2.86
C ILE A 471 -24.70 -11.47 -4.06
N LEU A 472 -25.03 -12.48 -4.85
CA LEU A 472 -24.32 -12.85 -6.08
C LEU A 472 -25.25 -12.57 -7.27
N GLU A 473 -24.99 -11.50 -7.99
CA GLU A 473 -25.65 -11.17 -9.27
C GLU A 473 -24.76 -11.65 -10.41
N LEU A 474 -25.10 -12.83 -10.95
CA LEU A 474 -24.32 -13.53 -11.97
C LEU A 474 -24.80 -13.14 -13.38
N ASN A 475 -23.98 -13.45 -14.39
CA ASN A 475 -24.32 -13.21 -15.79
C ASN A 475 -24.19 -14.51 -16.61
N LYS A 476 -24.99 -15.51 -16.23
CA LYS A 476 -24.97 -16.87 -16.78
C LYS A 476 -23.65 -17.61 -16.55
N ASP A 477 -22.85 -17.17 -15.60
CA ASP A 477 -21.64 -17.85 -15.15
C ASP A 477 -21.88 -18.64 -13.85
N ASN A 478 -20.88 -19.37 -13.37
CA ASN A 478 -21.04 -20.18 -12.17
C ASN A 478 -20.86 -19.34 -10.91
N GLY A 479 -21.70 -19.54 -9.90
CA GLY A 479 -21.65 -18.84 -8.62
C GLY A 479 -20.49 -19.31 -7.74
N ILE A 480 -20.82 -20.14 -6.75
CA ILE A 480 -19.85 -20.70 -5.80
C ILE A 480 -19.32 -22.01 -6.36
N TYR A 481 -18.00 -22.14 -6.56
CA TYR A 481 -17.42 -23.26 -7.30
C TYR A 481 -16.18 -23.87 -6.62
N TYR A 482 -16.26 -25.17 -6.34
CA TYR A 482 -15.14 -26.04 -5.95
C TYR A 482 -15.22 -27.41 -6.62
N ASP A 483 -14.17 -27.79 -7.35
CA ASP A 483 -14.10 -29.05 -8.13
C ASP A 483 -12.99 -29.98 -7.62
N GLY A 484 -12.72 -29.95 -6.31
CA GLY A 484 -11.82 -30.90 -5.64
C GLY A 484 -12.55 -31.75 -4.61
N ASP A 485 -11.79 -32.64 -3.96
CA ASP A 485 -12.34 -33.61 -2.99
C ASP A 485 -11.85 -33.32 -1.55
N SER A 486 -11.02 -32.30 -1.36
CA SER A 486 -10.29 -32.06 -0.09
C SER A 486 -10.85 -30.92 0.76
N LEU A 487 -11.83 -30.17 0.26
CA LEU A 487 -12.54 -29.16 1.04
C LEU A 487 -13.31 -29.85 2.17
N LYS A 488 -13.19 -29.31 3.38
CA LYS A 488 -13.89 -29.80 4.57
C LYS A 488 -14.64 -28.64 5.22
N ASN A 489 -15.88 -28.85 5.64
CA ASN A 489 -16.69 -27.85 6.35
C ASN A 489 -16.96 -26.57 5.53
N ALA A 490 -17.34 -26.69 4.26
CA ALA A 490 -17.86 -25.55 3.52
C ALA A 490 -19.25 -25.17 4.05
N LEU A 491 -19.41 -23.97 4.61
CA LEU A 491 -20.68 -23.45 5.11
C LEU A 491 -21.21 -22.36 4.17
N ILE A 492 -22.19 -22.72 3.33
CA ILE A 492 -22.84 -21.81 2.38
C ILE A 492 -24.23 -21.46 2.90
N MET A 493 -24.36 -20.29 3.51
CA MET A 493 -25.54 -19.95 4.30
C MET A 493 -26.19 -18.62 3.92
N ASP A 494 -27.52 -18.58 3.84
CA ASP A 494 -28.28 -17.32 3.79
C ASP A 494 -27.87 -16.38 2.63
N ASN A 495 -27.37 -16.92 1.51
CA ASN A 495 -26.96 -16.13 0.34
C ASN A 495 -28.11 -15.96 -0.66
N LEU A 496 -28.13 -14.85 -1.38
CA LEU A 496 -28.93 -14.65 -2.58
C LEU A 496 -28.05 -14.92 -3.81
N ILE A 497 -28.38 -15.92 -4.62
CA ILE A 497 -27.66 -16.26 -5.85
C ILE A 497 -28.62 -16.14 -7.03
N ASN A 498 -28.32 -15.26 -7.97
CA ASN A 498 -29.20 -14.90 -9.06
C ASN A 498 -28.53 -15.04 -10.43
N ASN A 499 -29.27 -15.47 -11.45
CA ASN A 499 -28.89 -15.43 -12.87
C ASN A 499 -27.63 -16.23 -13.26
N GLY A 500 -27.29 -17.30 -12.54
CA GLY A 500 -26.12 -18.13 -12.83
C GLY A 500 -26.32 -19.18 -13.93
N ASN A 501 -25.25 -19.80 -14.40
CA ASN A 501 -25.34 -21.11 -15.06
C ASN A 501 -25.51 -22.21 -14.02
N ILE A 502 -24.58 -22.25 -13.05
CA ILE A 502 -24.69 -23.06 -11.84
C ILE A 502 -24.67 -22.15 -10.62
N GLY A 503 -25.64 -22.28 -9.70
CA GLY A 503 -25.65 -21.51 -8.46
C GLY A 503 -24.52 -21.92 -7.51
N VAL A 504 -24.51 -23.20 -7.11
CA VAL A 504 -23.49 -23.80 -6.24
C VAL A 504 -22.97 -25.09 -6.87
N PHE A 505 -21.64 -25.22 -7.00
CA PHE A 505 -20.95 -26.44 -7.41
C PHE A 505 -19.91 -26.79 -6.35
N LEU A 506 -20.08 -27.91 -5.65
CA LEU A 506 -19.18 -28.28 -4.54
C LEU A 506 -18.81 -29.78 -4.56
N GLY A 507 -17.54 -30.04 -4.30
CA GLY A 507 -17.02 -31.33 -3.83
C GLY A 507 -16.60 -31.30 -2.34
N GLY A 508 -16.05 -32.39 -1.82
CA GLY A 508 -15.45 -32.46 -0.49
C GLY A 508 -16.32 -33.08 0.61
N HIS A 509 -15.99 -32.79 1.87
CA HIS A 509 -16.50 -33.49 3.06
C HIS A 509 -17.23 -32.53 4.01
N GLU A 510 -18.31 -33.01 4.63
CA GLU A 510 -19.00 -32.33 5.76
C GLU A 510 -19.51 -30.92 5.40
N ASN A 511 -20.02 -30.76 4.18
CA ASN A 511 -20.51 -29.47 3.67
C ASN A 511 -21.95 -29.17 4.13
N LEU A 512 -22.26 -27.89 4.34
CA LEU A 512 -23.61 -27.40 4.65
C LEU A 512 -24.03 -26.29 3.69
N ILE A 513 -25.16 -26.50 2.99
CA ILE A 513 -25.81 -25.51 2.13
C ILE A 513 -27.20 -25.22 2.71
N LYS A 514 -27.38 -24.06 3.36
CA LYS A 514 -28.59 -23.77 4.14
C LYS A 514 -29.12 -22.35 3.99
N GLY A 515 -30.44 -22.17 3.92
CA GLY A 515 -31.05 -20.83 3.99
C GLY A 515 -30.86 -19.96 2.75
N ASN A 516 -30.30 -20.50 1.66
CA ASN A 516 -30.00 -19.71 0.47
C ASN A 516 -31.25 -19.51 -0.40
N ILE A 517 -31.33 -18.37 -1.08
CA ILE A 517 -32.29 -18.11 -2.16
C ILE A 517 -31.53 -18.22 -3.48
N ILE A 518 -31.87 -19.23 -4.29
CA ILE A 518 -31.23 -19.46 -5.60
C ILE A 518 -32.28 -19.32 -6.70
N LYS A 519 -32.09 -18.36 -7.62
CA LYS A 519 -33.08 -18.07 -8.66
C LYS A 519 -32.44 -17.77 -10.01
N GLY A 520 -33.18 -18.05 -11.09
CA GLY A 520 -32.76 -17.69 -12.44
C GLY A 520 -31.50 -18.40 -12.94
N CYS A 521 -31.13 -19.53 -12.32
CA CYS A 521 -30.09 -20.38 -12.90
C CYS A 521 -30.59 -21.02 -14.21
N ASN A 522 -29.70 -21.36 -15.14
CA ASN A 522 -30.11 -21.97 -16.42
C ASN A 522 -29.67 -23.44 -16.61
N SER A 523 -28.78 -23.95 -15.76
CA SER A 523 -28.30 -25.34 -15.82
C SER A 523 -28.54 -26.07 -14.52
N ARG A 524 -28.01 -25.61 -13.38
CA ARG A 524 -28.20 -26.24 -12.06
C ARG A 524 -28.30 -25.19 -10.96
N SER A 525 -29.17 -25.39 -9.99
CA SER A 525 -29.18 -24.54 -8.78
C SER A 525 -28.08 -24.99 -7.83
N ILE A 526 -27.99 -26.29 -7.57
CA ILE A 526 -26.96 -26.92 -6.74
C ILE A 526 -26.44 -28.18 -7.44
N TYR A 527 -25.13 -28.33 -7.51
CA TYR A 527 -24.44 -29.52 -8.01
C TYR A 527 -23.45 -30.01 -6.96
N ILE A 528 -23.63 -31.24 -6.50
CA ILE A 528 -22.69 -31.92 -5.60
C ILE A 528 -21.90 -32.97 -6.39
N ARG A 529 -20.58 -32.85 -6.35
CA ARG A 529 -19.65 -33.64 -7.15
C ARG A 529 -19.43 -35.05 -6.59
N PHE A 530 -19.01 -35.93 -7.49
CA PHE A 530 -18.40 -37.24 -7.21
C PHE A 530 -17.48 -37.21 -6.00
N ARG A 531 -17.61 -38.20 -5.12
CA ARG A 531 -16.86 -38.39 -3.86
C ARG A 531 -17.15 -37.40 -2.74
N SER A 532 -18.18 -36.56 -2.86
CA SER A 532 -18.60 -35.75 -1.72
C SER A 532 -19.17 -36.62 -0.60
N VAL A 533 -18.81 -36.33 0.65
CA VAL A 533 -19.25 -37.10 1.83
C VAL A 533 -19.95 -36.18 2.83
N ASN A 534 -21.07 -36.63 3.39
CA ASN A 534 -21.81 -35.95 4.46
C ASN A 534 -22.19 -34.49 4.12
N THR A 535 -22.77 -34.28 2.94
CA THR A 535 -23.27 -32.94 2.56
C THR A 535 -24.73 -32.77 2.99
N THR A 536 -25.07 -31.67 3.65
CA THR A 536 -26.45 -31.32 4.01
C THR A 536 -26.93 -30.12 3.21
N ILE A 537 -28.05 -30.27 2.51
CA ILE A 537 -28.76 -29.23 1.76
C ILE A 537 -30.10 -29.01 2.44
N SER A 538 -30.30 -27.87 3.12
CA SER A 538 -31.53 -27.66 3.88
C SER A 538 -32.09 -26.25 3.92
N ASN A 539 -33.41 -26.12 4.01
CA ASN A 539 -34.09 -24.83 4.17
C ASN A 539 -33.70 -23.80 3.10
N ASN A 540 -33.44 -24.23 1.86
CA ASN A 540 -33.18 -23.32 0.74
C ASN A 540 -34.47 -23.05 -0.04
N ASP A 541 -34.57 -21.83 -0.57
CA ASP A 541 -35.64 -21.40 -1.48
C ASP A 541 -35.08 -21.38 -2.92
N ILE A 542 -35.49 -22.35 -3.73
CA ILE A 542 -34.98 -22.55 -5.09
C ILE A 542 -36.06 -22.19 -6.11
N TYR A 543 -35.77 -21.28 -7.04
CA TYR A 543 -36.65 -20.85 -8.12
C TYR A 543 -36.01 -21.20 -9.46
N ASN A 544 -36.61 -22.13 -10.19
CA ASN A 544 -36.06 -22.67 -11.43
C ASN A 544 -37.17 -23.03 -12.44
N ASP A 545 -36.81 -23.04 -13.71
CA ASP A 545 -37.67 -23.43 -14.84
C ASP A 545 -37.17 -24.70 -15.55
N PHE A 546 -36.09 -25.32 -15.06
CA PHE A 546 -35.44 -26.49 -15.63
C PHE A 546 -35.41 -27.68 -14.66
N GLU A 547 -35.35 -28.89 -15.20
CA GLU A 547 -35.20 -30.13 -14.42
C GLU A 547 -33.79 -30.33 -13.84
N ASN A 548 -33.72 -31.10 -12.77
CA ASN A 548 -32.53 -31.53 -12.03
C ASN A 548 -31.84 -30.36 -11.32
N SER A 549 -32.64 -29.46 -10.73
CA SER A 549 -32.15 -28.26 -10.02
C SER A 549 -31.09 -28.58 -8.96
N VAL A 550 -31.22 -29.71 -8.27
CA VAL A 550 -30.22 -30.27 -7.36
C VAL A 550 -29.66 -31.56 -7.95
N TYR A 551 -28.37 -31.59 -8.29
CA TYR A 551 -27.74 -32.77 -8.88
C TYR A 551 -26.73 -33.41 -7.92
N LEU A 552 -26.94 -34.68 -7.59
CA LEU A 552 -26.07 -35.46 -6.72
C LEU A 552 -25.29 -36.49 -7.53
N HIS A 553 -24.00 -36.26 -7.74
CA HIS A 553 -23.13 -37.16 -8.48
C HIS A 553 -22.37 -38.07 -7.50
N SER A 554 -22.79 -39.33 -7.32
CA SER A 554 -22.10 -40.37 -6.51
C SER A 554 -21.56 -39.86 -5.18
N THR A 555 -22.48 -39.42 -4.34
CA THR A 555 -22.24 -38.87 -3.01
C THR A 555 -22.47 -39.93 -1.92
N ILE A 556 -21.84 -39.75 -0.76
CA ILE A 556 -22.05 -40.60 0.43
C ILE A 556 -22.66 -39.76 1.55
N GLY A 557 -23.72 -40.22 2.21
CA GLY A 557 -24.28 -39.53 3.38
C GLY A 557 -24.91 -38.16 3.10
N THR A 558 -25.44 -37.93 1.89
CA THR A 558 -26.01 -36.62 1.51
C THR A 558 -27.47 -36.49 1.90
N SER A 559 -27.83 -35.38 2.54
CA SER A 559 -29.18 -35.10 3.03
C SER A 559 -29.79 -33.87 2.32
N ILE A 560 -31.01 -34.01 1.81
CA ILE A 560 -31.82 -32.92 1.21
C ILE A 560 -33.10 -32.75 2.04
N ILE A 561 -33.15 -31.74 2.90
CA ILE A 561 -34.15 -31.62 3.97
C ILE A 561 -34.82 -30.24 3.97
N ASN A 562 -36.16 -30.16 4.04
CA ASN A 562 -36.89 -28.90 4.23
C ASN A 562 -36.63 -27.82 3.16
N ASN A 563 -36.29 -28.18 1.92
CA ASN A 563 -36.11 -27.18 0.85
C ASN A 563 -37.45 -26.86 0.18
N LYS A 564 -37.60 -25.61 -0.27
CA LYS A 564 -38.75 -25.13 -1.03
C LYS A 564 -38.34 -24.95 -2.49
N PHE A 565 -38.93 -25.76 -3.37
CA PHE A 565 -38.76 -25.67 -4.81
C PHE A 565 -39.96 -24.93 -5.41
N ASN A 566 -39.71 -23.80 -6.05
CA ASN A 566 -40.70 -23.01 -6.78
C ASN A 566 -40.46 -23.22 -8.27
N PHE A 567 -41.01 -24.31 -8.79
CA PHE A 567 -40.78 -24.76 -10.16
C PHE A 567 -41.75 -24.07 -11.11
N THR A 568 -41.26 -23.57 -12.25
CA THR A 568 -42.08 -22.92 -13.29
C THR A 568 -41.89 -23.55 -14.67
N GLY A 569 -41.16 -24.67 -14.76
CA GLY A 569 -40.94 -25.40 -16.00
C GLY A 569 -42.20 -26.10 -16.50
N LYS A 570 -42.23 -26.41 -17.80
CA LYS A 570 -43.39 -26.97 -18.50
C LYS A 570 -43.41 -28.51 -18.60
N ASP A 571 -42.35 -29.18 -18.15
CA ASP A 571 -42.20 -30.64 -18.30
C ASP A 571 -42.67 -31.42 -17.04
N ALA A 572 -43.16 -32.63 -17.28
CA ALA A 572 -44.28 -33.26 -16.56
C ALA A 572 -43.97 -34.00 -15.23
N TYR A 573 -42.81 -33.83 -14.59
CA TYR A 573 -42.45 -34.69 -13.45
C TYR A 573 -41.95 -33.96 -12.20
N ALA A 574 -42.71 -34.05 -11.10
CA ALA A 574 -42.36 -33.48 -9.79
C ALA A 574 -41.09 -34.08 -9.14
N TRP A 575 -40.70 -35.30 -9.51
CA TRP A 575 -39.42 -35.93 -9.12
C TRP A 575 -38.21 -35.37 -9.89
N ALA A 576 -38.43 -34.48 -10.86
CA ALA A 576 -37.38 -33.92 -11.68
C ALA A 576 -36.54 -32.86 -10.96
N VAL A 577 -36.93 -32.31 -9.80
CA VAL A 577 -36.15 -31.22 -9.18
C VAL A 577 -34.83 -31.66 -8.54
N TRP A 578 -34.63 -32.96 -8.29
CA TRP A 578 -33.32 -33.52 -7.94
C TRP A 578 -32.99 -34.80 -8.73
N LYS A 579 -31.71 -35.05 -9.01
CA LYS A 579 -31.26 -36.27 -9.69
C LYS A 579 -30.05 -36.90 -9.03
N ASN A 580 -30.15 -38.22 -8.86
CA ASN A 580 -29.05 -39.09 -8.48
C ASN A 580 -28.36 -39.61 -9.73
N SER A 581 -27.03 -39.56 -9.78
CA SER A 581 -26.27 -40.28 -10.82
C SER A 581 -26.61 -41.78 -10.80
N PRO A 582 -26.61 -42.49 -11.95
CA PRO A 582 -26.82 -43.93 -12.01
C PRO A 582 -25.81 -44.76 -11.19
N THR A 583 -24.66 -44.16 -10.86
CA THR A 583 -23.60 -44.74 -10.03
C THR A 583 -23.84 -44.40 -8.55
N THR A 584 -24.27 -45.42 -7.80
CA THR A 584 -24.45 -45.53 -6.33
C THR A 584 -24.20 -44.27 -5.49
N ASN A 585 -25.28 -43.55 -5.17
CA ASN A 585 -25.32 -42.71 -3.96
C ASN A 585 -25.53 -43.64 -2.76
N ILE A 586 -24.59 -43.65 -1.82
CA ILE A 586 -24.67 -44.49 -0.61
C ILE A 586 -25.26 -43.62 0.50
N SER A 587 -26.35 -44.07 1.13
CA SER A 587 -27.07 -43.39 2.22
C SER A 587 -27.47 -41.94 1.92
N CYS A 588 -28.51 -41.75 1.10
CA CYS A 588 -29.13 -40.44 0.85
C CYS A 588 -30.47 -40.30 1.59
N THR A 589 -30.66 -39.19 2.29
CA THR A 589 -31.92 -38.84 2.97
C THR A 589 -32.60 -37.68 2.24
N ILE A 590 -33.84 -37.86 1.82
CA ILE A 590 -34.65 -36.80 1.20
C ILE A 590 -35.98 -36.74 1.94
N GLU A 591 -36.24 -35.64 2.65
CA GLU A 591 -37.43 -35.51 3.50
C GLU A 591 -37.95 -34.06 3.56
N ASN A 592 -39.26 -33.93 3.77
CA ASN A 592 -39.94 -32.67 4.10
C ASN A 592 -39.69 -31.51 3.10
N ASN A 593 -39.39 -31.81 1.84
CA ASN A 593 -39.24 -30.80 0.80
C ASN A 593 -40.62 -30.42 0.22
N ILE A 594 -40.81 -29.13 -0.10
CA ILE A 594 -42.07 -28.58 -0.65
C ILE A 594 -41.86 -28.21 -2.12
N LEU A 595 -42.79 -28.61 -2.99
CA LEU A 595 -42.84 -28.19 -4.40
C LEU A 595 -44.05 -27.26 -4.61
N ASN A 596 -43.81 -26.01 -4.98
CA ASN A 596 -44.83 -25.00 -5.27
C ASN A 596 -44.91 -24.68 -6.77
N ASN A 597 -46.06 -24.13 -7.19
CA ASN A 597 -46.35 -23.67 -8.56
C ASN A 597 -46.29 -24.76 -9.63
N PHE A 598 -46.64 -26.00 -9.24
CA PHE A 598 -46.81 -27.09 -10.18
C PHE A 598 -48.17 -26.96 -10.89
N HIS A 599 -48.16 -26.68 -12.19
CA HIS A 599 -49.34 -26.81 -13.04
C HIS A 599 -49.37 -28.23 -13.62
N HIS A 600 -50.16 -29.11 -13.00
CA HIS A 600 -50.49 -30.41 -13.57
C HIS A 600 -51.45 -30.19 -14.76
N GLU A 601 -50.94 -30.07 -15.98
CA GLU A 601 -51.74 -30.34 -17.17
C GLU A 601 -51.60 -31.83 -17.51
N SER A 602 -52.56 -32.62 -17.00
CA SER A 602 -52.83 -34.04 -17.27
C SER A 602 -51.96 -35.13 -16.59
N ASN A 603 -52.69 -35.98 -15.84
CA ASN A 603 -52.42 -37.35 -15.33
C ASN A 603 -51.15 -37.65 -14.53
#